data_AF-A0A662DNE1-F1
#
_entry.id   AF-A0A662DNE1-F1
#
_cell.length_a   1.000
_cell.length_b   1.000
_cell.length_c   1.000
_cell.angle_alpha   90.00
_cell.angle_beta   90.00
_cell.angle_gamma   90.00
#
_symmetry.space_group_name_H-M   'P 1'
#
loop_
_entity.id
_entity.type
_entity.pdbx_description
1 polymer ?
#
loop_
_entity_poly.entity_id
_entity_poly.type
_entity_poly.pdbx_seq_one_letter_code
_entity_poly.pdbx_strand_id
1 'polypeptide(L)'
;MEPWLASFEIAFPASTVEELLLALVVRDAVYGTSIDVETEDGGQTFQVDITASEEIDAESYQLLVEAEIRGFEDQEAARAFLEQILEEAIDEAERLVEQRKEFDGVGANEIEMRIVPEDDERWDLVIPDWLAPEGSEVPFGFRAFRAGGDVPYPSNADLDGAGRIVIVPFGGQFSLFGIPASN
;
A
#
# COMPACT_ATOMS: atom_id res chain seq x y z
N MET A 1 -15.88 18.04 -18.85
CA MET A 1 -15.78 16.63 -19.25
C MET A 1 -16.06 15.82 -18.00
N GLU A 2 -16.92 14.80 -18.07
CA GLU A 2 -17.15 13.94 -16.91
C GLU A 2 -15.92 13.02 -16.70
N PRO A 3 -15.54 12.74 -15.45
CA PRO A 3 -14.52 11.75 -15.16
C PRO A 3 -14.91 10.38 -15.71
N TRP A 4 -13.91 9.56 -16.03
CA TRP A 4 -14.09 8.15 -16.32
C TRP A 4 -13.10 7.32 -15.50
N LEU A 5 -13.44 6.04 -15.28
CA LEU A 5 -12.66 5.13 -14.44
C LEU A 5 -11.89 4.13 -15.31
N ALA A 6 -10.62 3.92 -14.99
CA ALA A 6 -9.82 2.79 -15.45
C ALA A 6 -9.55 1.86 -14.27
N SER A 7 -9.63 0.55 -14.51
CA SER A 7 -9.40 -0.47 -13.48
C SER A 7 -8.32 -1.45 -13.94
N PHE A 8 -7.42 -1.79 -13.03
CA PHE A 8 -6.33 -2.73 -13.23
C PHE A 8 -6.31 -3.74 -12.09
N GLU A 9 -6.01 -4.99 -12.45
CA GLU A 9 -5.84 -6.08 -11.50
C GLU A 9 -4.40 -6.58 -11.64
N ILE A 10 -3.61 -6.41 -10.59
CA ILE A 10 -2.21 -6.87 -10.57
C ILE A 10 -2.12 -8.03 -9.60
N ALA A 11 -1.81 -9.21 -10.13
CA ALA A 11 -1.59 -10.40 -9.33
C ALA A 11 -0.12 -10.47 -8.90
N PHE A 12 0.10 -10.54 -7.58
CA PHE A 12 1.38 -10.84 -6.98
C PHE A 12 1.37 -12.26 -6.41
N PRO A 13 2.45 -13.04 -6.57
CA PRO A 13 2.69 -14.19 -5.72
C PRO A 13 2.60 -13.77 -4.24
N ALA A 14 2.09 -14.66 -3.39
CA ALA A 14 2.03 -14.43 -1.93
C ALA A 14 2.47 -15.67 -1.15
N SER A 15 3.38 -16.45 -1.73
CA SER A 15 3.87 -17.72 -1.19
C SER A 15 5.09 -17.56 -0.28
N THR A 16 5.66 -16.36 -0.18
CA THR A 16 6.75 -16.04 0.75
C THR A 16 6.54 -14.68 1.45
N VAL A 17 7.35 -14.42 2.47
CA VAL A 17 7.37 -13.13 3.18
C VAL A 17 7.79 -12.01 2.23
N GLU A 18 8.79 -12.26 1.40
CA GLU A 18 9.35 -11.28 0.46
C GLU A 18 8.37 -10.93 -0.66
N GLU A 19 7.65 -11.92 -1.18
CA GLU A 19 6.61 -11.71 -2.19
C GLU A 19 5.46 -10.86 -1.64
N LEU A 20 4.99 -11.16 -0.43
CA LEU A 20 3.93 -10.38 0.22
C LEU A 20 4.40 -8.98 0.60
N LEU A 21 5.66 -8.83 1.04
CA LEU A 21 6.27 -7.54 1.32
C LEU A 21 6.26 -6.65 0.07
N LEU A 22 6.72 -7.18 -1.07
CA LEU A 22 6.74 -6.44 -2.33
C LEU A 22 5.34 -5.95 -2.70
N ALA A 23 4.34 -6.84 -2.64
CA ALA A 23 2.96 -6.50 -2.98
C ALA A 23 2.40 -5.35 -2.11
N LEU A 24 2.69 -5.38 -0.80
CA LEU A 24 2.27 -4.32 0.14
C LEU A 24 2.99 -3.00 -0.09
N VAL A 25 4.29 -3.03 -0.45
CA VAL A 25 5.04 -1.81 -0.78
C VAL A 25 4.54 -1.21 -2.09
N VAL A 26 4.20 -2.02 -3.10
CA VAL A 26 3.57 -1.53 -4.34
C VAL A 26 2.24 -0.88 -4.03
N ARG A 27 1.40 -1.52 -3.20
CA ARG A 27 0.12 -0.94 -2.76
C ARG A 27 0.31 0.42 -2.11
N ASP A 28 1.26 0.52 -1.18
CA ASP A 28 1.57 1.78 -0.48
C ASP A 28 2.07 2.88 -1.43
N ALA A 29 2.85 2.51 -2.45
CA ALA A 29 3.38 3.45 -3.43
C ALA A 29 2.31 4.06 -4.34
N VAL A 30 1.26 3.29 -4.67
CA VAL A 30 0.20 3.74 -5.60
C VAL A 30 -1.02 4.34 -4.89
N TYR A 31 -1.32 3.88 -3.68
CA TYR A 31 -2.53 4.30 -2.96
C TYR A 31 -2.58 5.81 -2.71
N GLY A 32 -3.70 6.44 -3.09
CA GLY A 32 -3.94 7.86 -2.82
C GLY A 32 -3.09 8.82 -3.66
N THR A 33 -2.42 8.32 -4.69
CA THR A 33 -1.61 9.14 -5.59
C THR A 33 -2.52 9.99 -6.49
N SER A 34 -2.23 11.30 -6.57
CA SER A 34 -2.88 12.22 -7.50
C SER A 34 -1.82 12.85 -8.40
N ILE A 35 -2.01 12.75 -9.72
CA ILE A 35 -1.02 13.15 -10.73
C ILE A 35 -1.66 14.12 -11.71
N ASP A 36 -1.04 15.28 -11.87
CA ASP A 36 -1.31 16.20 -12.97
C ASP A 36 -0.39 15.86 -14.15
N VAL A 37 -0.98 15.55 -15.30
CA VAL A 37 -0.26 15.11 -16.50
C VAL A 37 -0.40 16.15 -17.59
N GLU A 38 0.71 16.56 -18.19
CA GLU A 38 0.74 17.39 -19.39
C GLU A 38 0.98 16.48 -20.60
N THR A 39 0.16 16.60 -21.64
CA THR A 39 0.38 15.85 -22.88
C THR A 39 1.66 16.32 -23.58
N GLU A 40 2.33 15.44 -24.34
CA GLU A 40 3.61 15.76 -25.00
C GLU A 40 3.53 16.96 -25.97
N ASP A 41 2.35 17.23 -26.52
CA ASP A 41 2.09 18.38 -27.40
C ASP A 41 1.81 19.69 -26.63
N GLY A 42 1.79 19.64 -25.29
CA GLY A 42 1.46 20.73 -24.38
C GLY A 42 0.02 21.26 -24.53
N GLY A 43 -0.83 20.51 -25.24
CA GLY A 43 -2.16 20.95 -25.64
C GLY A 43 -3.26 20.65 -24.63
N GLN A 44 -3.07 19.63 -23.78
CA GLN A 44 -4.02 19.23 -22.76
C GLN A 44 -3.32 18.88 -21.45
N THR A 45 -4.03 19.12 -20.36
CA THR A 45 -3.65 18.63 -19.04
C THR A 45 -4.77 17.79 -18.49
N PHE A 46 -4.43 16.69 -17.83
CA PHE A 46 -5.41 15.83 -17.19
C PHE A 46 -4.96 15.39 -15.81
N GLN A 47 -5.94 15.11 -14.96
CA GLN A 47 -5.71 14.65 -13.61
C GLN A 47 -6.03 13.17 -13.51
N VAL A 48 -5.18 12.44 -12.79
CA VAL A 48 -5.38 11.05 -12.43
C VAL A 48 -5.40 10.95 -10.91
N ASP A 49 -6.49 10.44 -10.34
CA ASP A 49 -6.56 10.07 -8.92
C ASP A 49 -6.58 8.55 -8.78
N ILE A 50 -5.60 7.97 -8.09
CA ILE A 50 -5.44 6.52 -7.94
C ILE A 50 -5.87 6.08 -6.54
N THR A 51 -6.72 5.06 -6.49
CA THR A 51 -7.04 4.30 -5.29
C THR A 51 -6.60 2.85 -5.48
N ALA A 52 -6.29 2.18 -4.37
CA ALA A 52 -5.88 0.78 -4.39
C ALA A 52 -6.48 0.02 -3.21
N SER A 53 -6.86 -1.23 -3.45
CA SER A 53 -7.37 -2.15 -2.42
C SER A 53 -6.82 -3.57 -2.64
N GLU A 54 -6.99 -4.42 -1.63
CA GLU A 54 -6.39 -5.74 -1.58
C GLU A 54 -7.45 -6.85 -1.57
N GLU A 55 -7.25 -7.87 -2.39
CA GLU A 55 -7.89 -9.18 -2.23
C GLU A 55 -6.81 -10.23 -2.01
N ILE A 56 -7.01 -11.13 -1.04
CA ILE A 56 -6.07 -12.21 -0.75
C ILE A 56 -6.78 -13.57 -0.72
N ASP A 57 -6.16 -14.56 -1.33
CA ASP A 57 -6.49 -15.96 -1.14
C ASP A 57 -5.28 -16.76 -0.62
N ALA A 58 -5.38 -18.09 -0.62
CA ALA A 58 -4.37 -18.94 0.01
C ALA A 58 -2.99 -18.89 -0.68
N GLU A 59 -2.91 -18.48 -1.94
CA GLU A 59 -1.68 -18.55 -2.75
C GLU A 59 -1.34 -17.23 -3.47
N SER A 60 -2.30 -16.32 -3.59
CA SER A 60 -2.17 -15.07 -4.34
C SER A 60 -2.65 -13.86 -3.58
N TYR A 61 -1.92 -12.76 -3.79
CA TYR A 61 -2.33 -11.42 -3.43
C TYR A 61 -2.74 -10.71 -4.70
N GLN A 62 -3.88 -10.05 -4.68
CA GLN A 62 -4.39 -9.29 -5.80
C GLN A 62 -4.52 -7.82 -5.40
N LEU A 63 -3.76 -6.97 -6.09
CA LEU A 63 -3.89 -5.53 -5.98
C LEU A 63 -4.96 -5.08 -6.99
N LEU A 64 -6.02 -4.48 -6.48
CA LEU A 64 -7.04 -3.83 -7.29
C LEU A 64 -6.73 -2.34 -7.34
N VAL A 65 -6.41 -1.82 -8.53
CA VAL A 65 -6.12 -0.40 -8.73
C VAL A 65 -7.24 0.23 -9.55
N GLU A 66 -7.83 1.30 -9.03
CA GLU A 66 -8.79 2.13 -9.74
C GLU A 66 -8.23 3.54 -9.91
N ALA A 67 -8.25 4.04 -11.14
CA ALA A 67 -7.82 5.38 -11.49
C ALA A 67 -9.03 6.18 -12.02
N GLU A 68 -9.30 7.33 -11.40
CA GLU A 68 -10.26 8.31 -11.92
C GLU A 68 -9.53 9.36 -12.78
N ILE A 69 -9.91 9.44 -14.05
CA ILE A 69 -9.29 10.33 -15.03
C ILE A 69 -10.22 11.49 -15.35
N ARG A 70 -9.72 12.72 -15.18
CA ARG A 70 -10.45 13.97 -15.46
C ARG A 70 -9.76 14.79 -16.52
N GLY A 71 -10.53 15.22 -17.53
CA GLY A 71 -10.08 16.19 -18.54
C GLY A 71 -9.40 15.60 -19.77
N PHE A 72 -9.38 14.26 -19.92
CA PHE A 72 -8.78 13.57 -21.05
C PHE A 72 -9.74 12.57 -21.71
N GLU A 73 -9.88 12.63 -23.03
CA GLU A 73 -10.80 11.75 -23.79
C GLU A 73 -10.11 10.52 -24.36
N ASP A 74 -8.79 10.56 -24.57
CA ASP A 74 -8.05 9.45 -25.16
C ASP A 74 -7.79 8.38 -24.09
N GLN A 75 -8.73 7.45 -24.00
CA GLN A 75 -8.68 6.37 -23.01
C GLN A 75 -7.51 5.41 -23.24
N GLU A 76 -7.12 5.17 -24.49
CA GLU A 76 -6.01 4.26 -24.82
C GLU A 76 -4.69 4.87 -24.35
N ALA A 77 -4.47 6.16 -24.65
CA ALA A 77 -3.29 6.88 -24.20
C ALA A 77 -3.24 6.99 -22.66
N ALA A 78 -4.36 7.30 -22.00
CA ALA A 78 -4.41 7.38 -20.54
C ALA A 78 -4.10 6.01 -19.90
N ARG A 79 -4.61 4.93 -20.48
CA ARG A 79 -4.40 3.58 -19.97
C ARG A 79 -2.95 3.14 -20.12
N ALA A 80 -2.32 3.42 -21.26
CA ALA A 80 -0.89 3.16 -21.46
C ALA A 80 -0.02 3.95 -20.47
N PHE A 81 -0.38 5.21 -20.19
CA PHE A 81 0.28 6.03 -19.19
C PHE A 81 0.15 5.45 -17.77
N LEU A 82 -1.05 4.96 -17.41
CA LEU A 82 -1.29 4.31 -16.12
C LEU A 82 -0.51 2.99 -15.98
N GLU A 83 -0.46 2.18 -17.04
CA GLU A 83 0.35 0.96 -17.06
C GLU A 83 1.83 1.28 -16.81
N GLN A 84 2.36 2.33 -17.44
CA GLN A 84 3.73 2.79 -17.20
C GLN A 84 3.95 3.23 -15.74
N ILE A 85 3.02 3.99 -15.14
CA ILE A 85 3.12 4.38 -13.72
C ILE A 85 3.17 3.15 -12.81
N LEU A 86 2.33 2.14 -13.10
CA LEU A 86 2.25 0.93 -12.30
C LEU A 86 3.53 0.09 -12.44
N GLU A 87 4.08 -0.02 -13.64
CA GLU A 87 5.38 -0.65 -13.88
C GLU A 87 6.51 0.07 -13.13
N GLU A 88 6.56 1.41 -13.21
CA GLU A 88 7.56 2.22 -12.49
C GLU A 88 7.42 2.09 -10.97
N ALA A 89 6.18 2.01 -10.45
CA ALA A 89 5.92 1.80 -9.03
C ALA A 89 6.38 0.41 -8.56
N ILE A 90 6.21 -0.62 -9.39
CA ILE A 90 6.72 -1.98 -9.12
C ILE A 90 8.25 -1.97 -9.09
N ASP A 91 8.89 -1.43 -10.12
CA ASP A 91 10.35 -1.34 -10.20
C ASP A 91 10.92 -0.57 -9.00
N GLU A 92 10.29 0.53 -8.59
CA GLU A 92 10.71 1.28 -7.41
C GLU A 92 10.55 0.46 -6.12
N ALA A 93 9.40 -0.18 -5.94
CA ALA A 93 9.13 -1.02 -4.78
C ALA A 93 10.15 -2.15 -4.65
N GLU A 94 10.53 -2.81 -5.75
CA GLU A 94 11.59 -3.83 -5.75
C GLU A 94 12.91 -3.28 -5.20
N ARG A 95 13.37 -2.12 -5.70
CA ARG A 95 14.61 -1.47 -5.22
C ARG A 95 14.55 -1.09 -3.75
N LEU A 96 13.39 -0.63 -3.27
CA LEU A 96 13.21 -0.23 -1.87
C LEU A 96 13.17 -1.46 -0.95
N VAL A 97 12.52 -2.54 -1.37
CA VAL A 97 12.46 -3.82 -0.64
C VAL A 97 13.84 -4.47 -0.53
N GLU A 98 14.71 -4.32 -1.53
CA GLU A 98 16.10 -4.77 -1.43
C GLU A 98 16.90 -4.02 -0.35
N GLN A 99 16.53 -2.78 -0.06
CA GLN A 99 17.18 -1.91 0.93
C GLN A 99 16.50 -1.94 2.30
N ARG A 100 15.50 -2.82 2.48
CA ARG A 100 14.70 -2.89 3.69
C ARG A 100 15.56 -3.14 4.93
N LYS A 101 15.10 -2.59 6.05
CA LYS A 101 15.59 -2.93 7.38
C LYS A 101 14.64 -3.92 8.02
N GLU A 102 15.14 -5.09 8.39
CA GLU A 102 14.35 -6.09 9.11
C GLU A 102 14.32 -5.78 10.61
N PHE A 103 13.16 -5.97 11.23
CA PHE A 103 12.95 -5.90 12.67
C PHE A 103 12.53 -7.28 13.19
N ASP A 104 12.59 -7.47 14.51
CA ASP A 104 12.14 -8.71 15.13
C ASP A 104 10.64 -8.93 14.88
N GLY A 105 10.29 -10.12 14.40
CA GLY A 105 8.90 -10.55 14.22
C GLY A 105 8.27 -11.08 15.51
N VAL A 106 6.94 -11.21 15.49
CA VAL A 106 6.13 -11.72 16.62
C VAL A 106 5.13 -12.75 16.15
N GLY A 107 4.67 -13.62 17.05
CA GLY A 107 3.57 -14.54 16.74
C GLY A 107 2.27 -13.79 16.46
N ALA A 108 1.46 -14.28 15.52
CA ALA A 108 0.19 -13.64 15.19
C ALA A 108 -0.78 -13.55 16.39
N ASN A 109 -0.70 -14.51 17.30
CA ASN A 109 -1.49 -14.54 18.54
C ASN A 109 -0.99 -13.53 19.61
N GLU A 110 0.13 -12.86 19.37
CA GLU A 110 0.67 -11.81 20.25
C GLU A 110 0.21 -10.41 19.83
N ILE A 111 -0.54 -10.29 18.73
CA ILE A 111 -1.01 -9.02 18.16
C ILE A 111 -2.53 -9.02 18.06
N GLU A 112 -3.12 -7.86 18.30
CA GLU A 112 -4.53 -7.56 18.12
C GLU A 112 -4.67 -6.31 17.26
N MET A 113 -5.52 -6.37 16.23
CA MET A 113 -5.88 -5.21 15.41
C MET A 113 -7.05 -4.49 16.06
N ARG A 114 -6.93 -3.17 16.20
CA ARG A 114 -7.97 -2.34 16.83
C ARG A 114 -8.24 -1.10 15.99
N ILE A 115 -9.51 -0.70 15.92
CA ILE A 115 -9.91 0.59 15.37
C ILE A 115 -9.30 1.70 16.24
N VAL A 116 -8.74 2.72 15.60
CA VAL A 116 -8.17 3.91 16.26
C VAL A 116 -8.80 5.17 15.69
N PRO A 117 -8.90 6.27 16.47
CA PRO A 117 -9.31 7.57 15.93
C PRO A 117 -8.24 8.16 15.00
N GLU A 118 -8.63 9.10 14.13
CA GLU A 118 -7.73 9.81 13.19
C GLU A 118 -6.45 10.35 13.86
N ASP A 119 -6.56 10.92 15.07
CA ASP A 119 -5.42 11.48 15.82
C ASP A 119 -4.35 10.44 16.21
N ASP A 120 -4.73 9.15 16.25
CA ASP A 120 -3.85 8.03 16.61
C ASP A 120 -3.39 7.22 15.38
N GLU A 121 -3.82 7.60 14.18
CA GLU A 121 -3.39 6.98 12.94
C GLU A 121 -1.90 7.18 12.71
N ARG A 122 -1.29 6.16 12.09
CA ARG A 122 0.13 6.16 11.74
C ARG A 122 0.26 5.96 10.25
N TRP A 123 0.34 7.07 9.53
CA TRP A 123 0.45 7.03 8.08
C TRP A 123 1.76 6.34 7.65
N ASP A 124 2.79 6.41 8.47
CA ASP A 124 4.06 5.71 8.28
C ASP A 124 4.00 4.19 8.54
N LEU A 125 2.84 3.63 8.85
CA LEU A 125 2.61 2.21 9.07
C LEU A 125 1.70 1.63 7.98
N VAL A 126 2.19 0.63 7.25
CA VAL A 126 1.44 -0.13 6.25
C VAL A 126 0.99 -1.44 6.89
N ILE A 127 -0.33 -1.64 6.97
CA ILE A 127 -0.95 -2.87 7.44
C ILE A 127 -1.90 -3.38 6.35
N PRO A 128 -1.85 -4.68 6.02
CA PRO A 128 -2.79 -5.27 5.07
C PRO A 128 -4.25 -5.04 5.45
N ASP A 129 -5.08 -4.76 4.45
CA ASP A 129 -6.47 -4.34 4.63
C ASP A 129 -7.34 -5.48 5.14
N TRP A 130 -7.03 -6.74 4.79
CA TRP A 130 -7.76 -7.91 5.30
C TRP A 130 -7.56 -8.17 6.79
N LEU A 131 -6.63 -7.47 7.44
CA LEU A 131 -6.44 -7.52 8.88
C LEU A 131 -7.28 -6.46 9.61
N ALA A 132 -7.88 -5.53 8.88
CA ALA A 132 -8.67 -4.46 9.45
C ALA A 132 -9.91 -5.01 10.18
N PRO A 133 -10.19 -4.55 11.41
CA PRO A 133 -11.44 -4.83 12.09
C PRO A 133 -12.65 -4.32 11.29
N GLU A 134 -13.80 -4.98 11.44
CA GLU A 134 -15.04 -4.51 10.83
C GLU A 134 -15.37 -3.07 11.29
N GLY A 135 -15.55 -2.17 10.34
CA GLY A 135 -15.84 -0.75 10.58
C GLY A 135 -14.62 0.19 10.52
N SER A 136 -13.43 -0.32 10.21
CA SER A 136 -12.24 0.50 9.92
C SER A 136 -12.32 1.20 8.56
N GLU A 137 -11.65 2.35 8.45
CA GLU A 137 -11.50 3.12 7.20
C GLU A 137 -10.20 2.73 6.48
N VAL A 138 -10.20 1.58 5.81
CA VAL A 138 -8.99 1.06 5.14
C VAL A 138 -8.43 2.04 4.08
N PRO A 139 -7.09 2.14 3.96
CA PRO A 139 -6.07 1.39 4.70
C PRO A 139 -5.71 1.97 6.07
N PHE A 140 -6.43 2.99 6.54
CA PHE A 140 -6.22 3.67 7.82
C PHE A 140 -7.32 3.30 8.85
N GLY A 141 -7.45 4.08 9.93
CA GLY A 141 -8.46 3.83 10.96
C GLY A 141 -8.25 2.57 11.81
N PHE A 142 -7.10 1.89 11.72
CA PHE A 142 -6.75 0.79 12.63
C PHE A 142 -5.25 0.67 12.86
N ARG A 143 -4.89 -0.04 13.94
CA ARG A 143 -3.51 -0.27 14.33
C ARG A 143 -3.33 -1.61 15.05
N ALA A 144 -2.13 -2.18 14.95
CA ALA A 144 -1.71 -3.35 15.70
C ALA A 144 -1.24 -2.98 17.12
N PHE A 145 -1.68 -3.78 18.10
CA PHE A 145 -1.28 -3.68 19.52
C PHE A 145 -0.85 -5.04 20.04
N ARG A 146 0.02 -5.05 21.06
CA ARG A 146 0.34 -6.28 21.80
C ARG A 146 -0.92 -6.83 22.48
N ALA A 147 -1.18 -8.11 22.28
CA ALA A 147 -2.34 -8.80 22.84
C ALA A 147 -2.40 -8.64 24.38
N GLY A 148 -3.58 -8.28 24.88
CA GLY A 148 -3.82 -8.13 26.32
C GLY A 148 -3.29 -6.84 26.96
N GLY A 149 -2.84 -5.86 26.17
CA GLY A 149 -2.45 -4.54 26.66
C GLY A 149 -2.66 -3.43 25.62
N ASP A 150 -2.22 -2.20 25.95
CA ASP A 150 -2.37 -1.01 25.09
C ASP A 150 -1.03 -0.54 24.52
N VAL A 151 -0.11 -1.47 24.32
CA VAL A 151 1.21 -1.19 23.75
C VAL A 151 1.12 -1.34 22.23
N PRO A 152 1.27 -0.26 21.44
CA PRO A 152 1.23 -0.36 19.99
C PRO A 152 2.42 -1.16 19.45
N TYR A 153 2.20 -1.83 18.33
CA TYR A 153 3.20 -2.61 17.63
C TYR A 153 3.08 -2.37 16.12
N PRO A 154 4.13 -1.90 15.42
CA PRO A 154 5.37 -1.34 15.96
C PRO A 154 5.13 -0.18 16.93
N SER A 155 6.11 0.07 17.80
CA SER A 155 6.03 1.20 18.73
C SER A 155 6.15 2.52 17.97
N ASN A 156 5.71 3.63 18.58
CA ASN A 156 5.89 4.96 17.98
C ASN A 156 7.37 5.26 17.73
N ALA A 157 8.27 4.84 18.61
CA ALA A 157 9.71 5.07 18.46
C ALA A 157 10.31 4.29 17.28
N ASP A 158 9.79 3.10 16.96
CA ASP A 158 10.21 2.34 15.79
C ASP A 158 9.82 3.07 14.50
N LEU A 159 8.58 3.53 14.45
CA LEU A 159 8.02 4.26 13.30
C LEU A 159 8.75 5.59 13.05
N ASP A 160 8.94 6.39 14.11
CA ASP A 160 9.63 7.69 14.03
C ASP A 160 11.09 7.56 13.54
N GLY A 161 11.68 6.36 13.61
CA GLY A 161 13.06 6.07 13.21
C GLY A 161 13.25 5.36 11.86
N ALA A 162 12.19 4.96 11.17
CA ALA A 162 12.26 4.05 10.01
C ALA A 162 11.75 4.64 8.68
N GLY A 163 11.05 5.78 8.70
CA GLY A 163 10.43 6.36 7.51
C GLY A 163 9.07 5.73 7.22
N ARG A 164 9.05 4.49 6.73
CA ARG A 164 7.84 3.65 6.60
C ARG A 164 8.10 2.28 7.20
N ILE A 165 7.13 1.69 7.91
CA ILE A 165 7.17 0.29 8.36
C ILE A 165 6.01 -0.48 7.75
N VAL A 166 6.30 -1.66 7.20
CA VAL A 166 5.31 -2.61 6.66
C VAL A 166 5.18 -3.81 7.59
N ILE A 167 3.94 -4.16 7.96
CA ILE A 167 3.62 -5.40 8.66
C ILE A 167 3.30 -6.50 7.65
N VAL A 168 4.06 -7.59 7.67
CA VAL A 168 3.85 -8.74 6.77
C VAL A 168 3.34 -9.95 7.56
N PRO A 169 2.05 -10.33 7.41
CA PRO A 169 1.48 -11.53 8.01
C PRO A 169 1.84 -12.78 7.18
N PHE A 170 2.72 -13.63 7.68
CA PHE A 170 3.08 -14.85 6.96
C PHE A 170 3.40 -15.99 7.92
N GLY A 171 2.91 -17.20 7.61
CA GLY A 171 3.25 -18.41 8.39
C GLY A 171 2.86 -18.36 9.87
N GLY A 172 1.84 -17.57 10.24
CA GLY A 172 1.42 -17.38 11.64
C GLY A 172 2.29 -16.39 12.43
N GLN A 173 3.09 -15.58 11.74
CA GLN A 173 3.91 -14.52 12.32
C GLN A 173 3.64 -13.17 11.65
N PHE A 174 3.88 -12.08 12.38
CA PHE A 174 3.97 -10.73 11.83
C PHE A 174 5.44 -10.31 11.80
N SER A 175 5.98 -10.18 10.60
CA SER A 175 7.32 -9.62 10.37
C SER A 175 7.21 -8.13 10.10
N LEU A 176 8.23 -7.37 10.51
CA LEU A 176 8.27 -5.92 10.38
C LEU A 176 9.45 -5.51 9.50
N PHE A 177 9.17 -4.69 8.49
CA PHE A 177 10.18 -4.20 7.56
C PHE A 177 10.13 -2.68 7.46
N GLY A 178 11.25 -2.03 7.76
CA GLY A 178 11.44 -0.61 7.50
C GLY A 178 11.81 -0.40 6.05
N ILE A 179 11.03 0.39 5.33
CA ILE A 179 11.25 0.73 3.93
C ILE A 179 11.78 2.16 3.89
N PRO A 180 12.97 2.39 3.27
CA PRO A 180 13.52 3.74 3.18
C PRO A 180 12.60 4.64 2.34
N ALA A 181 12.62 5.94 2.59
CA ALA A 181 11.92 6.89 1.74
C ALA A 181 12.52 6.86 0.33
N SER A 182 11.67 6.95 -0.70
CA SER A 182 12.09 7.16 -2.09
C SER A 182 12.91 8.45 -2.17
N ASN A 183 14.11 8.39 -2.78
CA ASN A 183 15.00 9.56 -2.94
C ASN A 183 14.56 10.47 -4.08
#